data_AF-A0A5S3YU55-F1
#
_entry.id   AF-A0A5S3YU55-F1
#
_cell.length_a   1.000
_cell.length_b   1.000
_cell.length_c   1.000
_cell.angle_alpha   90.00
_cell.angle_beta   90.00
_cell.angle_gamma   90.00
#
_symmetry.space_group_name_H-M   'P 1'
#
loop_
_entity.id
_entity.type
_entity.pdbx_description
1 polymer ?
#
loop_
_entity_poly.entity_id
_entity_poly.type
_entity_poly.pdbx_seq_one_letter_code
_entity_poly.pdbx_strand_id
1 'polypeptide(L)'
;LYFMEQQDKSTKASKLWTLDLASNTESEAADATSYPIYRSAVTPDGQSLRSTSKTYMYDFNLQTGAKTVLGKMTFSGDDFKHGDIAYSADNNTLY
;
A
#
# COMPACT_ATOMS: atom_id res chain seq x y z
N LEU A 1 7.49 -6.48 -7.49
CA LEU A 1 7.19 -5.31 -6.63
C LEU A 1 5.72 -4.97 -6.79
N TYR A 2 5.03 -4.50 -5.74
CA TYR A 2 3.67 -3.95 -5.84
C TYR A 2 3.66 -2.49 -5.36
N PHE A 3 2.89 -1.63 -6.02
CA PHE A 3 2.69 -0.24 -5.59
C PHE A 3 1.32 0.28 -6.01
N MET A 4 0.86 1.35 -5.36
CA MET A 4 -0.43 1.99 -5.63
C MET A 4 -0.21 3.35 -6.29
N GLU A 5 -0.88 3.58 -7.42
CA GLU A 5 -0.91 4.88 -8.09
C GLU A 5 -2.29 5.51 -7.94
N GLN A 6 -2.38 6.76 -7.48
CA GLN A 6 -3.63 7.52 -7.54
C GLN A 6 -3.76 8.20 -8.90
N GLN A 7 -4.68 7.71 -9.72
CA GLN A 7 -4.92 8.22 -11.08
C GLN A 7 -5.79 9.48 -11.09
N ASP A 8 -6.71 9.62 -10.13
CA ASP A 8 -7.56 10.80 -10.01
C ASP A 8 -7.67 11.25 -8.54
N LYS A 9 -7.19 12.47 -8.28
CA LYS A 9 -7.20 13.07 -6.94
C LYS A 9 -8.61 13.42 -6.45
N SER A 10 -9.57 13.70 -7.33
CA SER A 10 -10.93 14.08 -6.98
C SER A 10 -11.74 12.86 -6.53
N THR A 11 -11.85 11.86 -7.39
CA THR A 11 -12.59 10.61 -7.18
C THR A 11 -11.85 9.59 -6.33
N LYS A 12 -10.53 9.78 -6.16
CA LYS A 12 -9.62 8.81 -5.52
C LYS A 12 -9.46 7.52 -6.33
N ALA A 13 -9.84 7.50 -7.61
CA ALA A 13 -9.56 6.36 -8.48
C ALA A 13 -8.05 6.07 -8.45
N SER A 14 -7.71 4.80 -8.26
CA SER A 14 -6.33 4.35 -8.10
C SER A 14 -6.14 3.01 -8.78
N LYS A 15 -4.89 2.71 -9.13
CA LYS A 15 -4.49 1.45 -9.73
C LYS A 15 -3.43 0.78 -8.87
N LEU A 16 -3.66 -0.50 -8.57
CA LEU A 16 -2.62 -1.36 -8.04
C LEU A 16 -1.77 -1.87 -9.23
N TRP A 17 -0.47 -1.68 -9.14
CA TRP A 17 0.50 -2.09 -10.14
C TRP A 17 1.40 -3.20 -9.59
N THR A 18 1.90 -4.04 -10.49
CA THR A 18 2.94 -5.03 -10.21
C THR A 18 4.09 -4.91 -11.21
N LEU A 19 5.31 -5.19 -10.75
CA LEU A 19 6.51 -5.33 -11.57
C LEU A 19 7.02 -6.76 -11.45
N ASP A 20 7.04 -7.47 -12.58
CA ASP A 20 7.76 -8.72 -12.74
C ASP A 20 9.25 -8.42 -12.97
N LEU A 21 10.10 -8.93 -12.08
CA LEU A 21 11.54 -8.71 -12.12
C LEU A 21 12.26 -9.57 -13.17
N ALA A 22 11.69 -10.70 -13.59
CA ALA A 22 12.30 -11.56 -14.59
C ALA A 22 12.20 -10.92 -15.98
N SER A 23 11.05 -10.31 -16.28
CA SER A 23 10.78 -9.63 -17.55
C SER A 23 10.98 -8.11 -17.49
N ASN A 24 11.17 -7.55 -16.30
CA ASN A 24 11.20 -6.10 -16.03
C ASN A 24 9.98 -5.36 -16.61
N THR A 25 8.80 -5.98 -16.50
CA THR A 25 7.55 -5.47 -17.08
C THR A 25 6.57 -5.10 -15.97
N GLU A 26 6.02 -3.89 -16.07
CA GLU A 26 4.93 -3.43 -15.22
C GLU A 26 3.58 -3.84 -15.80
N SER A 27 2.64 -4.23 -14.94
CA SER A 27 1.26 -4.53 -15.33
C SER A 27 0.25 -4.07 -14.29
N GLU A 28 -0.95 -3.76 -14.77
CA GLU A 28 -2.09 -3.44 -13.93
C GLU A 28 -2.58 -4.71 -13.20
N ALA A 29 -2.62 -4.66 -11.87
CA ALA A 29 -3.09 -5.78 -11.06
C ALA A 29 -4.59 -5.66 -10.74
N ALA A 30 -5.05 -4.49 -10.29
CA ALA A 30 -6.46 -4.27 -9.94
C ALA A 30 -6.82 -2.79 -9.83
N ASP A 31 -8.10 -2.47 -10.07
CA ASP A 31 -8.67 -1.17 -9.72
C ASP A 31 -8.86 -1.02 -8.22
N ALA A 32 -8.60 0.16 -7.70
CA ALA A 32 -8.76 0.48 -6.28
C ALA A 32 -9.26 1.92 -6.08
N THR A 33 -9.54 2.27 -4.83
CA THR A 33 -9.72 3.66 -4.43
C THR A 33 -8.81 3.99 -3.25
N SER A 34 -7.99 5.02 -3.37
CA SER A 34 -7.02 5.36 -2.32
C SER A 34 -6.77 6.86 -2.21
N TYR A 35 -6.44 7.31 -1.00
CA TYR A 35 -5.66 8.54 -0.85
C TYR A 35 -4.22 8.27 -1.31
N PRO A 36 -3.39 9.30 -1.56
CA PRO A 36 -1.99 9.08 -1.85
C PRO A 36 -1.34 8.16 -0.82
N ILE A 37 -0.74 7.08 -1.30
CA ILE A 37 -0.01 6.10 -0.50
C ILE A 37 1.46 6.53 -0.49
N TYR A 38 2.03 6.64 0.71
CA TYR A 38 3.42 7.07 0.88
C TYR A 38 4.36 5.91 1.15
N ARG A 39 3.83 4.81 1.68
CA ARG A 39 4.60 3.63 2.09
C ARG A 39 3.76 2.40 1.87
N SER A 40 4.40 1.31 1.47
CA SER A 40 3.73 0.03 1.33
C SER A 40 4.68 -1.15 1.45
N ALA A 41 4.17 -2.26 1.96
CA ALA A 41 4.83 -3.56 1.97
C ALA A 41 3.80 -4.66 1.65
N VAL A 42 4.21 -5.69 0.92
CA VAL A 42 3.37 -6.87 0.76
C VAL A 42 3.30 -7.60 2.09
N THR A 43 2.11 -8.00 2.50
CA THR A 43 1.90 -8.78 3.73
C THR A 43 2.65 -10.11 3.65
N PRO A 44 3.08 -10.70 4.78
CA PRO A 44 3.87 -11.94 4.78
C PRO A 44 3.18 -13.14 4.12
N ASP A 45 1.85 -13.15 4.11
CA ASP A 45 1.04 -14.17 3.42
C ASP A 45 0.93 -13.94 1.90
N GLY A 46 1.44 -12.81 1.38
CA GLY A 46 1.42 -12.48 -0.04
C GLY A 46 0.04 -12.03 -0.56
N GLN A 47 -0.94 -11.78 0.30
CA GLN A 47 -2.33 -11.55 -0.12
C GLN A 47 -2.71 -10.08 -0.25
N SER A 48 -2.03 -9.19 0.48
CA SER A 48 -2.39 -7.77 0.54
C SER A 48 -1.18 -6.85 0.46
N LEU A 49 -1.41 -5.62 -0.02
CA LEU A 49 -0.48 -4.51 0.10
C LEU A 49 -0.81 -3.70 1.37
N ARG A 50 -0.08 -3.95 2.45
CA ARG A 50 -0.09 -3.10 3.64
C ARG A 50 0.41 -1.74 3.25
N SER A 51 -0.39 -0.70 3.46
CA SER A 51 -0.12 0.63 2.93
C SER A 51 -0.45 1.71 3.94
N THR A 52 0.30 2.82 3.94
CA THR A 52 -0.03 3.99 4.77
C THR A 52 -0.20 5.24 3.91
N SER A 53 -1.30 5.94 4.14
CA SER A 53 -1.45 7.36 3.79
C SER A 53 -0.93 8.25 4.93
N LYS A 54 -1.05 9.58 4.79
CA LYS A 54 -0.78 10.54 5.87
C LYS A 54 -1.54 10.28 7.17
N THR A 55 -2.68 9.60 7.10
CA THR A 55 -3.63 9.56 8.23
C THR A 55 -4.11 8.16 8.56
N TYR A 56 -4.09 7.23 7.61
CA TYR A 56 -4.64 5.90 7.79
C TYR A 56 -3.74 4.83 7.22
N MET A 57 -3.78 3.67 7.87
CA MET A 57 -3.25 2.41 7.36
C MET A 57 -4.36 1.61 6.69
N TYR A 58 -4.00 0.93 5.61
CA TYR A 58 -4.86 0.11 4.79
C TYR A 58 -4.23 -1.24 4.51
N ASP A 59 -5.07 -2.23 4.23
CA ASP A 59 -4.69 -3.39 3.43
C ASP A 59 -5.46 -3.33 2.11
N PHE A 60 -4.75 -3.42 0.98
CA PHE A 60 -5.36 -3.60 -0.33
C PHE A 60 -5.17 -5.04 -0.77
N ASN A 61 -6.24 -5.77 -1.03
CA ASN A 61 -6.15 -7.12 -1.57
C ASN A 61 -5.47 -7.10 -2.94
N LEU A 62 -4.40 -7.88 -3.13
CA LEU A 62 -3.58 -7.80 -4.35
C LEU A 62 -4.29 -8.30 -5.61
N GLN A 63 -5.32 -9.13 -5.46
CA GLN A 63 -6.07 -9.71 -6.57
C GLN A 63 -7.24 -8.84 -7.03
N THR A 64 -7.85 -8.11 -6.10
CA THR A 64 -9.13 -7.40 -6.33
C THR A 64 -9.04 -5.90 -6.14
N GLY A 65 -7.96 -5.39 -5.53
CA GLY A 65 -7.82 -3.98 -5.16
C GLY A 65 -8.75 -3.55 -4.03
N ALA A 66 -9.53 -4.47 -3.45
CA ALA A 66 -10.43 -4.19 -2.35
C ALA A 66 -9.65 -3.64 -1.14
N LYS A 67 -10.09 -2.48 -0.64
CA LYS A 67 -9.45 -1.75 0.46
C LYS A 67 -10.13 -2.05 1.79
N THR A 68 -9.33 -2.44 2.78
CA THR A 68 -9.70 -2.47 4.19
C THR A 68 -8.99 -1.32 4.92
N VAL A 69 -9.73 -0.57 5.74
CA VAL A 69 -9.14 0.46 6.61
C VAL A 69 -8.80 -0.17 7.96
N LEU A 70 -7.52 -0.18 8.32
CA LEU A 70 -7.06 -0.82 9.56
C LEU A 70 -7.11 0.11 10.76
N GLY A 71 -6.90 1.40 10.53
CA GLY A 71 -6.92 2.38 11.60
C GLY A 71 -6.25 3.69 11.23
N LYS A 72 -6.45 4.68 12.09
CA LYS A 72 -5.81 5.99 11.99
C LYS A 72 -4.38 5.89 12.53
N MET A 73 -3.41 6.41 11.78
CA MET A 73 -2.03 6.57 12.22
C MET A 73 -1.93 7.80 13.13
N THR A 74 -1.45 7.62 14.35
CA THR A 74 -1.23 8.72 15.29
C THR A 74 0.04 8.50 16.10
N PHE A 75 1.01 9.39 15.95
CA PHE A 75 2.19 9.46 16.79
C PHE A 75 2.62 10.92 16.92
N SER A 76 2.97 11.36 18.13
CA SER A 76 3.36 12.75 18.36
C SER A 76 4.70 13.02 17.67
N GLY A 77 4.74 14.02 16.79
CA GLY A 77 5.95 14.41 16.07
C GLY A 77 6.18 13.70 14.72
N ASP A 78 5.28 12.82 14.29
CA ASP A 78 5.32 12.22 12.94
C ASP A 78 4.15 12.74 12.07
N ASP A 79 4.43 12.97 10.79
CA ASP A 79 3.44 13.40 9.78
C ASP A 79 3.09 12.30 8.77
N PHE A 80 3.70 11.12 8.93
CA PHE A 80 3.51 9.91 8.18
C PHE A 80 3.77 10.02 6.66
N LYS A 81 4.62 10.95 6.22
CA LYS A 81 4.91 11.17 4.78
C LYS A 81 6.27 10.65 4.31
N HIS A 82 7.12 10.22 5.23
CA HIS A 82 8.52 9.88 4.96
C HIS A 82 8.83 8.41 5.19
N GLY A 83 9.92 7.92 4.59
CA GLY A 83 10.43 6.56 4.79
C GLY A 83 9.60 5.48 4.10
N ASP A 84 10.05 4.24 4.27
CA ASP A 84 9.36 3.03 3.84
C ASP A 84 8.86 2.25 5.06
N ILE A 85 8.04 1.22 4.81
CA ILE A 85 7.63 0.27 5.85
C ILE A 85 8.11 -1.14 5.50
N ALA A 86 8.42 -1.93 6.52
CA ALA A 86 8.82 -3.32 6.34
C ALA A 86 8.43 -4.17 7.54
N TYR A 87 8.17 -5.46 7.31
CA TYR A 87 7.89 -6.40 8.39
C TYR A 87 9.19 -6.86 9.08
N SER A 88 9.13 -7.02 10.40
CA SER A 88 10.11 -7.80 11.15
C SER A 88 10.11 -9.26 10.68
N ALA A 89 11.21 -9.97 10.94
CA ALA A 89 11.35 -11.36 10.52
C ALA A 89 10.28 -12.31 11.12
N ASP A 90 9.75 -11.97 12.30
CA ASP A 90 8.67 -12.71 12.96
C ASP A 90 7.27 -12.20 12.59
N ASN A 91 7.19 -11.21 11.69
CA ASN A 91 5.96 -10.58 11.20
C ASN A 91 5.11 -9.84 12.25
N ASN A 92 5.60 -9.68 13.48
CA ASN A 92 4.85 -9.05 14.56
C ASN A 92 5.06 -7.53 14.68
N THR A 93 6.10 -7.00 14.03
CA THR A 93 6.41 -5.57 14.02
C THR A 93 6.43 -5.06 12.59
N LEU A 94 5.87 -3.87 12.38
CA LEU A 94 6.05 -3.10 11.17
C LEU A 94 6.99 -1.93 11.50
N TYR A 95 8.16 -1.90 10.85
CA TYR A 95 9.11 -0.79 10.92
C TYR A 95 8.63 0.39 10.09
#